data_AF-A0A4U9H980-F1
#
_entry.id   AF-A0A4U9H980-F1
#
_cell.length_a   1.000
_cell.length_b   1.000
_cell.length_c   1.000
_cell.angle_alpha   90.00
_cell.angle_beta   90.00
_cell.angle_gamma   90.00
#
_symmetry.space_group_name_H-M   'P 1'
#
loop_
_entity.id
_entity.type
_entity.pdbx_description
1 polymer ?
#
loop_
_entity_poly.entity_id
_entity_poly.type
_entity_poly.pdbx_seq_one_letter_code
_entity_poly.pdbx_strand_id
1 'polypeptide(L)'
;MANHVLDAFIQQVSTSPTHPAIIDKDNKNISYQQLDDLSNRLCALLQRRGVGPGDYIPLLAQRTPQLIIGMLAIVKAGAAYIPLDSSYPEQRIKYIIEKKPFADYIIRP
;
A
#
# COMPACT_ATOMS: atom_id res chain seq x y z
N MET A 1 19.28 5.63 2.67
CA MET A 1 19.13 5.24 1.25
C MET A 1 17.84 5.86 0.77
N ALA A 2 17.87 6.60 -0.34
CA ALA A 2 16.78 7.49 -0.75
C ALA A 2 15.59 6.71 -1.32
N ASN A 3 14.41 6.87 -0.71
CA ASN A 3 13.16 6.39 -1.29
C ASN A 3 12.59 7.51 -2.17
N HIS A 4 13.23 7.75 -3.32
CA HIS A 4 12.94 8.91 -4.18
C HIS A 4 11.44 9.12 -4.49
N VAL A 5 10.66 8.03 -4.58
CA VAL A 5 9.21 8.08 -4.80
C VAL A 5 8.42 8.46 -3.53
N LEU A 6 8.77 7.88 -2.37
CA LEU A 6 8.09 8.21 -1.11
C LEU A 6 8.42 9.65 -0.67
N ASP A 7 9.67 10.06 -0.85
CA ASP A 7 10.13 11.41 -0.54
C ASP A 7 9.38 12.44 -1.42
N ALA A 8 9.27 12.16 -2.73
CA ALA A 8 8.49 12.99 -3.65
C ALA A 8 6.99 13.03 -3.27
N PHE A 9 6.42 11.92 -2.83
CA PHE A 9 5.04 11.88 -2.33
C PHE A 9 4.86 12.75 -1.09
N ILE A 10 5.74 12.64 -0.09
CA ILE A 10 5.66 13.44 1.15
C ILE A 10 5.82 14.94 0.84
N GLN A 11 6.72 15.29 -0.08
CA GLN A 11 6.87 16.65 -0.56
C GLN A 11 5.58 17.15 -1.23
N GLN A 12 4.94 16.31 -2.05
CA GLN A 12 3.69 16.66 -2.72
C GLN A 12 2.54 16.85 -1.72
N VAL A 13 2.46 16.03 -0.67
CA VAL A 13 1.48 16.19 0.43
C VAL A 13 1.63 17.56 1.08
N SER A 14 2.86 17.97 1.36
CA SER A 14 3.15 19.29 1.96
C SER A 14 2.83 20.45 1.01
N THR A 15 3.05 20.25 -0.30
CA THR A 15 2.89 21.29 -1.32
C THR A 15 1.42 21.51 -1.71
N SER A 16 0.59 20.46 -1.68
CA SER A 16 -0.80 20.53 -2.15
C SER A 16 -1.74 19.62 -1.35
N PRO A 17 -1.87 19.83 -0.03
CA PRO A 17 -2.54 18.89 0.88
C PRO A 17 -4.03 18.67 0.57
N THR A 18 -4.70 19.69 0.07
CA THR A 18 -6.14 19.65 -0.26
C THR A 18 -6.42 19.27 -1.72
N HIS A 19 -5.39 19.15 -2.56
CA HIS A 19 -5.57 18.77 -3.96
C HIS A 19 -5.95 17.29 -4.08
N PRO A 20 -6.85 16.90 -5.00
CA PRO A 20 -7.19 15.50 -5.23
C PRO A 20 -5.95 14.67 -5.63
N ALA A 21 -5.69 13.60 -4.90
CA ALA A 21 -4.65 12.61 -5.22
C ALA A 21 -5.25 11.39 -5.93
N ILE A 22 -6.46 11.00 -5.55
CA ILE A 22 -7.20 9.89 -6.14
C ILE A 22 -8.64 10.36 -6.40
N ILE A 23 -9.18 10.01 -7.56
CA ILE A 23 -10.59 10.13 -7.89
C ILE A 23 -11.08 8.73 -8.24
N ASP A 24 -12.11 8.25 -7.55
CA ASP A 24 -12.68 6.93 -7.83
C ASP A 24 -13.73 6.98 -8.95
N LYS A 25 -14.26 5.80 -9.30
CA LYS A 25 -15.27 5.64 -10.36
C LYS A 25 -16.57 6.41 -10.09
N ASP A 26 -16.85 6.76 -8.83
CA ASP A 26 -18.06 7.45 -8.39
C ASP A 26 -17.79 8.96 -8.18
N ASN A 27 -16.66 9.48 -8.73
CA ASN A 27 -16.16 10.85 -8.57
C ASN A 27 -15.90 11.28 -7.11
N LYS A 28 -15.76 10.33 -6.18
CA LYS A 28 -15.30 10.65 -4.84
C LYS A 28 -13.80 10.86 -4.88
N ASN A 29 -13.34 11.90 -4.20
CA ASN A 29 -11.92 12.23 -4.14
C ASN A 29 -11.33 11.89 -2.78
N ILE A 30 -10.03 11.56 -2.80
CA ILE A 30 -9.16 11.53 -1.63
C ILE A 30 -8.07 12.54 -1.90
N SER A 31 -7.94 13.54 -1.02
CA SER A 31 -6.87 14.53 -1.13
C SER A 31 -5.51 13.93 -0.79
N TYR A 32 -4.42 14.61 -1.15
CA TYR A 32 -3.07 14.18 -0.74
C TYR A 32 -2.93 14.02 0.78
N GLN A 33 -3.47 14.95 1.58
CA GLN A 33 -3.45 14.84 3.04
C GLN A 33 -4.22 13.61 3.52
N GLN A 34 -5.42 13.36 3.00
CA GLN A 34 -6.22 12.21 3.39
C GLN A 34 -5.53 10.89 3.01
N LEU A 35 -4.89 10.84 1.84
CA LEU A 35 -4.13 9.67 1.40
C LEU A 35 -2.92 9.41 2.32
N ASP A 36 -2.20 10.46 2.71
CA ASP A 36 -1.10 10.36 3.66
C ASP A 36 -1.59 9.87 5.03
N ASP A 37 -2.65 10.46 5.57
CA ASP A 37 -3.21 10.08 6.87
C ASP A 37 -3.67 8.61 6.89
N LEU A 38 -4.37 8.17 5.84
CA LEU A 38 -4.85 6.79 5.71
C LEU A 38 -3.69 5.80 5.58
N SER A 39 -2.70 6.10 4.75
CA SER A 39 -1.52 5.25 4.57
C SER A 39 -0.62 5.23 5.81
N ASN A 40 -0.50 6.33 6.54
CA ASN A 40 0.22 6.40 7.82
C ASN A 40 -0.47 5.56 8.91
N ARG A 41 -1.81 5.61 9.01
CA ARG A 41 -2.56 4.76 9.93
C ARG A 41 -2.36 3.28 9.63
N LEU A 42 -2.43 2.89 8.37
CA LEU A 42 -2.21 1.51 7.97
C LEU A 42 -0.75 1.09 8.18
N CYS A 43 0.23 1.96 7.88
CA CYS A 43 1.65 1.74 8.17
C CYS A 43 1.87 1.42 9.65
N ALA A 44 1.29 2.23 10.56
CA ALA A 44 1.42 2.01 11.99
C ALA A 44 0.83 0.66 12.43
N LEU A 45 -0.28 0.21 11.82
CA LEU A 45 -0.84 -1.12 12.08
C LEU A 45 0.07 -2.25 11.57
N LEU A 46 0.69 -2.07 10.40
CA LEU A 46 1.63 -3.05 9.84
C LEU A 46 2.89 -3.17 10.69
N GLN A 47 3.46 -2.05 11.12
CA GLN A 47 4.63 -2.04 12.00
C GLN A 47 4.32 -2.70 13.36
N ARG A 48 3.12 -2.49 13.92
CA ARG A 48 2.68 -3.19 15.14
C ARG A 48 2.55 -4.71 14.96
N ARG A 49 2.40 -5.18 13.72
CA ARG A 49 2.41 -6.62 13.37
C ARG A 49 3.80 -7.13 12.98
N GLY A 50 4.84 -6.30 13.15
CA GLY A 50 6.22 -6.69 12.88
C GLY A 50 6.69 -6.43 11.44
N VAL A 51 5.87 -5.82 10.58
CA VAL A 51 6.27 -5.50 9.21
C VAL A 51 7.34 -4.42 9.20
N GLY A 52 8.43 -4.64 8.47
CA GLY A 52 9.56 -3.74 8.37
C GLY A 52 10.50 -4.00 7.18
N PRO A 53 11.71 -3.41 7.20
CA PRO A 53 12.71 -3.59 6.16
C PRO A 53 13.06 -5.05 5.90
N GLY A 54 13.05 -5.43 4.63
CA GLY A 54 13.31 -6.81 4.19
C GLY A 54 12.06 -7.66 4.02
N ASP A 55 10.90 -7.20 4.51
CA ASP A 55 9.63 -7.90 4.30
C ASP A 55 9.05 -7.65 2.91
N TYR A 56 8.39 -8.68 2.41
CA TYR A 56 7.61 -8.64 1.17
C TYR A 56 6.16 -8.97 1.51
N ILE A 57 5.25 -8.02 1.28
CA ILE A 57 3.86 -8.10 1.71
C ILE A 57 2.94 -8.29 0.49
N PRO A 58 2.25 -9.43 0.36
CA PRO A 58 1.23 -9.61 -0.66
C PRO A 58 0.08 -8.62 -0.47
N LEU A 59 -0.23 -7.88 -1.53
CA LEU A 59 -1.33 -6.92 -1.58
C LEU A 59 -2.34 -7.40 -2.61
N LEU A 60 -3.43 -7.99 -2.10
CA LEU A 60 -4.55 -8.48 -2.91
C LEU A 60 -5.69 -7.45 -2.81
N ALA A 61 -5.82 -6.61 -3.81
CA ALA A 61 -6.88 -5.60 -3.84
C ALA A 61 -7.35 -5.34 -5.28
N GLN A 62 -8.62 -4.94 -5.41
CA GLN A 62 -9.16 -4.42 -6.67
C GLN A 62 -8.55 -3.05 -6.99
N ARG A 63 -8.77 -2.54 -8.22
CA ARG A 63 -8.41 -1.17 -8.61
C ARG A 63 -9.32 -0.14 -7.92
N THR A 64 -9.10 0.05 -6.63
CA THR A 64 -9.81 0.99 -5.76
C THR A 64 -8.79 1.84 -4.99
N PRO A 65 -9.20 2.94 -4.33
CA PRO A 65 -8.28 3.76 -3.54
C PRO A 65 -7.50 2.97 -2.47
N GLN A 66 -8.10 1.90 -1.95
CA GLN A 66 -7.49 0.98 -0.98
C GLN A 66 -6.19 0.36 -1.50
N LEU A 67 -6.07 0.10 -2.81
CA LEU A 67 -4.85 -0.41 -3.41
C LEU A 67 -3.68 0.56 -3.19
N ILE A 68 -3.90 1.84 -3.48
CA ILE A 68 -2.86 2.88 -3.36
C ILE A 68 -2.53 3.14 -1.89
N ILE A 69 -3.55 3.17 -1.02
CA ILE A 69 -3.36 3.28 0.44
C ILE A 69 -2.49 2.13 0.96
N GLY A 70 -2.78 0.89 0.54
CA GLY A 70 -2.01 -0.30 0.90
C GLY A 70 -0.57 -0.26 0.41
N MET A 71 -0.35 0.12 -0.86
CA MET A 71 1.00 0.28 -1.43
C MET A 71 1.83 1.28 -0.63
N LEU A 72 1.29 2.48 -0.39
CA LEU A 72 1.98 3.54 0.35
C LEU A 72 2.25 3.11 1.80
N ALA A 73 1.30 2.45 2.45
CA ALA A 73 1.48 1.98 3.83
C ALA A 73 2.60 0.94 3.95
N ILE A 74 2.70 -0.02 3.01
CA ILE A 74 3.77 -1.02 2.98
C ILE A 74 5.13 -0.35 2.76
N VAL A 75 5.22 0.57 1.80
CA VAL A 75 6.47 1.29 1.51
C VAL A 75 6.88 2.19 2.68
N LYS A 76 5.94 2.87 3.33
CA LYS A 76 6.18 3.67 4.55
C LYS A 76 6.66 2.81 5.73
N ALA A 77 6.20 1.55 5.82
CA ALA A 77 6.68 0.61 6.82
C ALA A 77 8.12 0.13 6.54
N GLY A 78 8.68 0.45 5.37
CA GLY A 78 10.01 0.01 4.93
C GLY A 78 10.01 -1.32 4.18
N ALA A 79 8.83 -1.90 3.94
CA ALA A 79 8.65 -3.17 3.26
C ALA A 79 8.38 -2.98 1.75
N ALA A 80 8.49 -4.06 0.99
CA ALA A 80 8.09 -4.10 -0.42
C ALA A 80 6.71 -4.75 -0.56
N TYR A 81 5.84 -4.22 -1.42
CA TYR A 81 4.56 -4.86 -1.71
C TYR A 81 4.69 -5.82 -2.91
N ILE A 82 3.88 -6.86 -2.92
CA ILE A 82 3.71 -7.76 -4.07
C ILE A 82 2.29 -7.60 -4.57
N PRO A 83 2.08 -6.98 -5.74
CA PRO A 83 0.75 -6.80 -6.29
C PRO A 83 0.19 -8.16 -6.72
N LEU A 84 -0.96 -8.53 -6.16
CA LEU A 84 -1.72 -9.70 -6.57
C LEU A 84 -3.03 -9.26 -7.20
N ASP A 85 -3.29 -9.75 -8.39
CA ASP A 85 -4.54 -9.50 -9.10
C ASP A 85 -5.65 -10.40 -8.53
N SER A 86 -6.76 -9.80 -8.09
CA SER A 86 -7.92 -10.53 -7.59
C SER A 86 -8.62 -11.40 -8.64
N SER A 87 -8.34 -11.19 -9.93
CA SER A 87 -8.84 -12.05 -11.02
C SER A 87 -8.07 -13.36 -11.16
N TYR A 88 -6.91 -13.50 -10.50
CA TYR A 88 -6.15 -14.74 -10.55
C TYR A 88 -6.88 -15.87 -9.82
N PRO A 89 -6.86 -17.10 -10.38
CA PRO A 89 -7.37 -18.26 -9.68
C PRO A 89 -6.70 -18.40 -8.30
N GLU A 90 -7.46 -18.85 -7.30
CA GLU A 90 -6.97 -18.98 -5.92
C GLU A 90 -5.68 -19.81 -5.81
N GLN A 91 -5.57 -20.87 -6.62
CA GLN A 91 -4.38 -21.73 -6.68
C GLN A 91 -3.13 -20.96 -7.13
N ARG A 92 -3.28 -20.02 -8.07
CA ARG A 92 -2.18 -19.15 -8.52
C ARG A 92 -1.76 -18.19 -7.42
N ILE A 93 -2.73 -17.64 -6.69
CA ILE A 93 -2.47 -16.76 -5.53
C ILE A 93 -1.70 -17.53 -4.44
N LYS A 94 -2.15 -18.73 -4.07
CA LYS A 94 -1.48 -19.61 -3.09
C LYS A 94 -0.06 -19.95 -3.54
N TYR A 95 0.10 -20.38 -4.79
CA TYR A 95 1.42 -20.69 -5.35
C TYR A 95 2.39 -19.50 -5.28
N ILE A 96 1.92 -18.28 -5.58
CA ILE A 96 2.76 -17.08 -5.49
C ILE A 96 3.21 -16.88 -4.05
N ILE A 97 2.30 -17.00 -3.08
CA ILE A 97 2.55 -16.80 -1.64
C ILE A 97 3.47 -17.89 -1.05
N GLU A 98 3.38 -19.13 -1.50
CA GLU A 98 4.22 -20.22 -0.96
C GLU A 98 5.69 -20.17 -1.44
N LYS A 99 6.01 -19.40 -2.49
CA LYS A 99 7.32 -19.41 -3.17
C LYS A 99 8.42 -18.53 -2.56
N LYS A 100 8.17 -17.84 -1.45
CA LYS A 100 9.16 -16.98 -0.75
C LYS A 100 8.88 -17.02 0.76
N PRO A 101 9.87 -16.71 1.62
CA PRO A 101 9.58 -16.42 3.03
C PRO A 101 8.82 -15.08 3.10
N PHE A 102 7.52 -15.10 2.89
CA PHE A 102 6.67 -13.94 3.18
C PHE A 102 6.32 -13.95 4.65
N ALA A 103 6.12 -12.74 5.20
CA ALA A 103 5.44 -12.61 6.49
C ALA A 103 4.09 -13.34 6.43
N ASP A 104 3.66 -13.93 7.55
CA ASP A 104 2.43 -14.74 7.70
C ASP A 104 1.09 -13.98 7.45
N TYR A 105 1.12 -12.83 6.76
CA TYR A 105 -0.02 -11.92 6.64
C TYR A 105 -0.19 -11.38 5.21
N ILE A 106 -1.42 -11.47 4.71
CA ILE A 106 -1.87 -10.85 3.46
C ILE A 106 -2.67 -9.61 3.82
N ILE A 107 -2.39 -8.46 3.19
CA ILE A 107 -3.29 -7.30 3.31
C ILE A 107 -4.44 -7.48 2.33
N ARG A 108 -5.66 -7.58 2.88
CA ARG A 108 -6.94 -7.51 2.15
C ARG A 108 -7.70 -6.28 2.67
N PRO A 109 -7.54 -5.13 2.03
CA PRO A 109 -8.21 -3.91 2.45
C PRO A 109 -9.68 -3.85 2.02
#